data_AF-A0A431M0R5-F1
#
_entry.id   AF-A0A431M0R5-F1
#
_cell.length_a   1.000
_cell.length_b   1.000
_cell.length_c   1.000
_cell.angle_alpha   90.00
_cell.angle_beta   90.00
_cell.angle_gamma   90.00
#
_symmetry.space_group_name_H-M   'P 1'
#
loop_
_entity.id
_entity.type
_entity.pdbx_description
1 polymer ?
#
loop_
_entity_poly.entity_id
_entity_poly.type
_entity_poly.pdbx_seq_one_letter_code
_entity_poly.pdbx_strand_id
1 'polypeptide(L)' 'MTSDTIWQIVRYALLALGGFFINKGLITSDQLTAIIGALGTLFTAGWGIYVKYGTRATTSDAAMRSDVPTVSAATGIVSL' A
#
# COMPACT_ATOMS: atom_id res chain seq x y z
N MET A 1 0.74 -12.53 -11.90
CA MET A 1 0.94 -11.08 -11.69
C MET A 1 1.64 -10.91 -10.37
N THR A 2 2.92 -10.51 -10.36
CA THR A 2 3.64 -10.24 -9.09
C THR A 2 3.16 -8.90 -8.52
N SER A 3 3.31 -8.72 -7.21
CA SER A 3 2.97 -7.46 -6.51
C SER A 3 3.63 -6.24 -7.15
N ASP A 4 4.85 -6.42 -7.67
CA ASP A 4 5.58 -5.39 -8.41
C ASP A 4 4.86 -4.97 -9.71
N THR A 5 4.41 -5.94 -10.52
CA THR A 5 3.65 -5.66 -11.75
C THR A 5 2.35 -4.90 -11.46
N ILE A 6 1.64 -5.26 -10.39
CA ILE A 6 0.39 -4.59 -10.01
C ILE A 6 0.66 -3.13 -9.62
N TRP A 7 1.74 -2.88 -8.86
CA TRP A 7 2.13 -1.53 -8.50
C TRP A 7 2.55 -0.70 -9.71
N GLN A 8 3.30 -1.29 -10.65
CA GLN A 8 3.66 -0.61 -11.90
C GLN A 8 2.41 -0.21 -12.70
N ILE A 9 1.43 -1.11 -12.83
CA ILE A 9 0.17 -0.80 -13.55
C ILE A 9 -0.56 0.39 -12.89
N VAL A 10 -0.70 0.38 -11.57
CA VAL A 10 -1.35 1.48 -10.83
C VAL A 10 -0.59 2.79 -11.01
N ARG A 11 0.73 2.77 -10.90
CA ARG A 11 1.57 3.96 -11.07
C ARG A 11 1.43 4.56 -12.47
N TYR A 12 1.48 3.72 -13.51
CA TYR A 12 1.31 4.19 -14.88
C TYR A 12 -0.11 4.70 -15.15
N ALA A 13 -1.14 4.09 -14.54
CA ALA A 13 -2.52 4.59 -14.63
C ALA A 13 -2.67 5.97 -13.96
N LEU A 14 -2.09 6.18 -12.78
CA LEU A 14 -2.09 7.47 -12.08
C LEU A 14 -1.33 8.55 -12.87
N LEU A 15 -0.17 8.21 -13.44
CA LEU A 15 0.60 9.13 -14.29
C LEU A 15 -0.15 9.49 -15.58
N ALA A 16 -0.79 8.52 -16.21
CA ALA A 16 -1.59 8.75 -17.42
C ALA A 16 -2.81 9.62 -17.15
N LEU A 17 -3.55 9.34 -16.07
CA LEU A 17 -4.69 10.16 -15.65
C LEU A 17 -4.23 11.57 -15.24
N GLY A 18 -3.18 11.69 -14.43
CA GLY A 18 -2.64 12.98 -14.01
C GLY A 18 -2.19 13.84 -15.19
N GLY A 19 -1.48 13.26 -16.16
CA GLY A 19 -1.07 13.95 -17.38
C GLY A 19 -2.25 14.35 -18.28
N PHE A 20 -3.31 13.55 -18.34
CA PHE A 20 -4.53 13.88 -19.11
C PHE A 20 -5.29 15.07 -18.53
N PHE A 21 -5.42 15.13 -17.20
CA PHE A 21 -6.13 16.22 -16.53
C PHE A 21 -5.38 17.57 -16.57
N ILE A 22 -4.04 17.57 -16.53
CA ILE A 22 -3.22 18.78 -16.74
C ILE A 22 -3.42 19.33 -18.15
N ASN A 23 -3.31 18.48 -19.18
CA ASN A 23 -3.39 18.90 -20.58
C ASN A 23 -4.75 19.49 -20.97
N LYS A 24 -5.81 19.16 -20.22
CA LYS A 24 -7.14 19.74 -20.41
C LYS A 24 -7.32 21.12 -19.76
N GLY A 25 -6.34 21.64 -19.01
CA GLY A 25 -6.43 22.94 -18.33
C GLY A 25 -7.50 23.00 -17.24
N LEU A 26 -8.04 21.84 -16.82
CA LEU A 26 -9.12 21.73 -15.84
C LEU A 26 -8.64 21.97 -14.40
N ILE A 27 -7.34 21.83 -14.15
CA ILE A 27 -6.76 21.83 -12.81
C ILE A 27 -5.36 22.44 -12.84
N THR A 28 -5.02 23.25 -11.85
CA THR A 28 -3.67 23.83 -11.69
C THR A 28 -2.69 22.77 -11.15
N SER A 29 -1.37 22.97 -11.33
CA SER A 29 -0.34 22.05 -10.84
C SER A 29 -0.43 21.77 -9.34
N ASP A 30 -0.85 22.76 -8.55
CA ASP A 30 -1.02 22.62 -7.10
C ASP A 30 -2.21 21.71 -6.76
N GLN A 31 -3.34 21.88 -7.46
CA GLN A 31 -4.51 21.01 -7.27
C GLN A 31 -4.21 19.58 -7.71
N LEU A 32 -3.47 19.39 -8.80
CA LEU A 32 -3.05 18.06 -9.22
C LEU A 32 -2.16 17.39 -8.17
N THR A 33 -1.18 18.11 -7.63
CA THR A 33 -0.28 17.60 -6.59
C THR A 33 -1.08 17.14 -5.37
N ALA A 34 -2.07 17.93 -4.95
CA ALA A 34 -2.95 17.58 -3.85
C ALA A 34 -3.81 16.33 -4.16
N ILE A 35 -4.38 16.22 -5.36
CA ILE A 35 -5.18 15.07 -5.79
C ILE A 35 -4.34 13.79 -5.85
N ILE A 36 -3.16 13.85 -6.48
CA ILE A 36 -2.26 12.70 -6.56
C ILE A 36 -1.78 12.28 -5.17
N GLY A 37 -1.48 13.25 -4.29
CA GLY A 37 -1.14 12.98 -2.89
C GLY A 37 -2.26 12.25 -2.16
N ALA A 38 -3.49 12.76 -2.24
CA ALA A 38 -4.66 12.16 -1.62
C ALA A 38 -4.97 10.74 -2.16
N LEU A 39 -4.92 10.56 -3.48
CA LEU A 39 -5.09 9.26 -4.12
C LEU A 39 -3.98 8.28 -3.73
N GLY A 40 -2.73 8.76 -3.63
CA GLY A 40 -1.60 7.97 -3.16
C GLY A 40 -1.81 7.46 -1.75
N THR A 41 -2.25 8.32 -0.83
CA THR A 41 -2.56 7.92 0.56
C THR A 41 -3.68 6.88 0.64
N LEU A 42 -4.80 7.11 -0.07
CA LEU A 42 -5.92 6.17 -0.11
C LEU A 42 -5.51 4.83 -0.72
N PHE A 43 -4.71 4.86 -1.78
CA PHE A 43 -4.19 3.65 -2.40
C PHE A 43 -3.28 2.87 -1.45
N THR A 44 -2.32 3.53 -0.79
CA THR A 44 -1.42 2.88 0.17
C THR A 44 -2.20 2.25 1.34
N ALA A 45 -3.22 2.95 1.85
CA ALA A 45 -4.08 2.42 2.90
C ALA A 45 -4.86 1.19 2.43
N GLY A 46 -5.52 1.27 1.27
CA GLY A 46 -6.26 0.14 0.68
C GLY A 46 -5.35 -1.04 0.35
N TRP A 47 -4.14 -0.79 -0.13
CA TRP A 47 -3.14 -1.81 -0.45
C TRP A 47 -2.62 -2.51 0.81
N GLY A 48 -2.33 -1.76 1.87
CA GLY A 48 -1.92 -2.33 3.16
C GLY A 48 -2.99 -3.28 3.71
N ILE A 49 -4.26 -2.90 3.59
CA ILE A 49 -5.39 -3.76 3.95
C ILE A 49 -5.47 -4.96 3.01
N TYR A 50 -5.41 -4.78 1.69
CA TYR A 50 -5.49 -5.86 0.71
C TYR A 50 -4.40 -6.93 0.88
N VAL A 51 -3.14 -6.52 1.09
CA VAL A 51 -2.01 -7.43 1.36
C VAL A 51 -2.23 -8.18 2.68
N LYS A 52 -2.77 -7.49 3.69
CA LYS A 52 -3.05 -8.11 5.00
C LYS A 52 -4.35 -8.92 5.03
N TYR A 53 -5.25 -8.73 4.08
CA TYR A 53 -6.55 -9.40 4.03
C TYR A 53 -6.42 -10.93 3.88
N GLY A 54 -5.38 -11.40 3.20
CA GLY A 54 -5.09 -12.82 3.01
C GLY A 54 -4.09 -13.42 4.02
N THR A 55 -3.37 -12.59 4.77
CA THR A 55 -2.47 -13.08 5.81
C THR A 55 -3.27 -13.19 7.10
N ARG A 56 -3.45 -14.41 7.60
CA ARG A 56 -3.97 -14.67 8.94
C ARG A 56 -2.96 -14.15 9.95
N ALA A 57 -2.87 -12.83 10.10
CA ALA A 57 -2.16 -12.23 11.20
C ALA A 57 -2.86 -12.75 12.46
N THR A 58 -2.17 -13.62 13.20
CA THR A 58 -2.58 -14.06 14.52
C THR A 58 -2.94 -12.81 15.32
N THR A 59 -4.09 -12.84 16.00
CA THR A 59 -4.50 -11.71 16.84
C THR A 59 -3.34 -11.35 17.78
N SER A 60 -3.20 -10.06 18.12
CA SER A 60 -2.16 -9.61 19.05
C SER A 60 -2.16 -10.45 20.33
N ASP A 61 -3.34 -10.83 20.83
CA ASP A 61 -3.50 -11.69 22.00
C ASP A 61 -2.93 -13.11 21.81
N ALA A 62 -3.03 -13.67 20.60
CA ALA A 62 -2.47 -14.98 20.29
C ALA A 62 -0.95 -14.91 20.08
N ALA A 63 -0.43 -13.81 19.52
CA ALA A 63 1.00 -13.59 19.35
C ALA A 63 1.73 -13.29 20.67
N MET A 64 1.02 -12.87 21.72
CA MET A 64 1.58 -12.57 23.05
C MET A 64 1.70 -13.81 23.97
N ARG A 65 1.25 -14.99 23.53
CA ARG A 65 1.41 -16.23 24.30
C ARG A 65 2.85 -16.72 24.23
N SER A 66 3.44 -17.08 25.37
CA SER A 66 4.81 -17.61 25.51
C SER A 66 5.07 -18.89 24.71
N ASP A 67 4.01 -19.56 24.27
CA ASP A 67 4.09 -20.85 23.60
C ASP A 67 4.03 -20.70 22.07
N VAL A 68 3.88 -19.47 21.56
CA VAL A 68 3.71 -19.19 20.13
C VAL A 68 5.02 -18.63 19.58
N PRO A 69 5.72 -19.37 18.70
CA PRO A 69 6.94 -18.87 18.08
C PRO A 69 6.64 -17.59 17.30
N THR A 70 7.28 -16.49 17.68
CA THR A 70 7.18 -15.22 16.97
C THR A 70 8.38 -15.05 16.06
N VAL A 71 8.17 -14.46 14.89
CA VAL A 71 9.24 -14.20 13.93
C VAL A 71 9.48 -12.69 13.90
N SER A 72 10.72 -12.29 14.18
CA SER A 72 11.11 -10.88 14.11
C SER A 72 10.96 -10.38 12.67
N ALA A 73 10.11 -9.37 12.47
CA ALA A 73 9.93 -8.73 11.17
C ALA A 73 11.20 -8.00 10.68
N ALA A 74 12.14 -7.69 11.59
CA ALA A 74 13.38 -6.96 11.28
C ALA A 74 14.56 -7.89 10.97
N THR A 75 14.60 -9.08 11.58
CA THR A 75 15.76 -9.99 11.51
C THR A 75 15.42 -11.41 11.05
N GLY A 76 14.15 -11.78 10.92
CA GLY A 76 13.71 -13.12 10.52
C GLY A 76 13.99 -14.22 11.54
N ILE A 77 14.54 -13.88 12.71
CA ILE A 77 14.84 -14.82 13.78
C ILE A 77 13.52 -15.27 14.43
N VAL A 78 13.37 -16.58 14.63
CA VAL A 78 12.25 -17.19 15.34
C VAL A 78 12.60 -17.31 16.82
N SER A 79 11.72 -16.83 17.70
CA SER A 79 11.91 -16.87 19.15
C SER A 79 10.67 -17.49 19.80
N LEU A 80 10.90 -18.34 20.81
CA LEU A 80 9.86 -18.92 21.68
C LEU A 80 9.72 -18.04 22.92
#